data_AF-F3FSU7-F1
#
_entry.id   AF-F3FSU7-F1
#
_cell.length_a   1.000
_cell.length_b   1.000
_cell.length_c   1.000
_cell.angle_alpha   90.00
_cell.angle_beta   90.00
_cell.angle_gamma   90.00
#
_symmetry.space_group_name_H-M   'P 1'
#
loop_
_entity.id
_entity.type
_entity.pdbx_description
1 polymer ?
#
loop_
_entity_poly.entity_id
_entity_poly.type
_entity_poly.pdbx_seq_one_letter_code
_entity_poly.pdbx_strand_id
1 'polypeptide(L)' 'MAVTWHVLGAGSLGSLWATRLARANLPVRLILRNADRLAA' A
#
# COMPACT_ATOMS: atom_id res chain seq x y z
N MET A 1 1.45 19.54 6.13
CA MET A 1 2.11 18.49 5.34
C MET A 1 1.41 17.17 5.63
N ALA A 2 0.88 16.48 4.62
CA ALA A 2 0.25 15.18 4.82
C ALA A 2 1.33 14.09 4.96
N VAL A 3 1.25 13.27 6.00
CA VAL A 3 2.18 12.15 6.21
C VAL A 3 1.88 11.09 5.14
N THR A 4 2.88 10.76 4.32
CA THR A 4 2.77 9.68 3.33
C THR A 4 3.04 8.35 4.01
N TRP A 5 2.06 7.47 3.99
CA TRP A 5 2.15 6.13 4.57
C TRP A 5 2.84 5.17 3.61
N HIS A 6 3.85 4.46 4.08
CA HIS A 6 4.56 3.47 3.28
C HIS A 6 4.15 2.07 3.71
N VAL A 7 3.63 1.27 2.79
CA VAL A 7 3.22 -0.12 3.04
C VAL A 7 4.21 -1.05 2.35
N LEU A 8 4.84 -1.93 3.13
CA LEU A 8 5.80 -2.91 2.63
C LEU A 8 5.08 -4.18 2.16
N GLY A 9 5.08 -4.40 0.84
CA GLY A 9 4.52 -5.59 0.19
C GLY A 9 3.01 -5.51 -0.12
N ALA A 10 2.59 -6.24 -1.15
CA ALA A 10 1.20 -6.41 -1.57
C ALA A 10 0.64 -7.79 -1.16
N GLY A 11 0.99 -8.27 0.04
CA GLY A 11 0.36 -9.46 0.63
C GLY A 11 -1.04 -9.16 1.18
N SER A 12 -1.71 -10.13 1.80
CA SER A 12 -3.07 -9.97 2.35
C SER A 12 -3.22 -8.75 3.28
N LEU A 13 -2.38 -8.63 4.30
CA LEU A 13 -2.41 -7.48 5.23
C LEU A 13 -1.97 -6.17 4.58
N GLY A 14 -0.95 -6.22 3.72
CA GLY A 14 -0.44 -5.04 3.02
C GLY A 14 -1.51 -4.41 2.12
N SER A 15 -2.19 -5.23 1.33
CA SER A 15 -3.26 -4.79 0.44
C SER A 15 -4.51 -4.30 1.21
N LEU A 16 -4.85 -4.93 2.34
CA LEU A 16 -5.94 -4.46 3.21
C LEU A 16 -5.63 -3.06 3.79
N TRP A 17 -4.43 -2.86 4.32
CA TRP A 17 -4.04 -1.56 4.85
C TRP A 17 -3.91 -0.49 3.77
N ALA A 18 -3.30 -0.82 2.63
CA ALA A 18 -3.18 0.11 1.50
C ALA A 18 -4.57 0.55 1.00
N THR A 19 -5.52 -0.38 0.88
CA THR A 19 -6.91 -0.08 0.52
C THR A 19 -7.60 0.78 1.57
N ARG A 20 -7.42 0.46 2.86
CA ARG A 20 -7.99 1.25 3.97
C ARG A 20 -7.47 2.69 3.98
N LEU A 21 -6.16 2.88 3.80
CA LEU A 21 -5.53 4.21 3.77
C LEU A 21 -5.98 5.01 2.55
N ALA A 22 -6.04 4.38 1.38
CA ALA A 22 -6.57 4.99 0.17
C ALA A 22 -8.04 5.42 0.34
N ARG A 23 -8.88 4.58 0.95
CA ARG A 23 -10.28 4.93 1.27
C ARG A 23 -10.42 6.06 2.29
N ALA A 24 -9.46 6.21 3.19
CA ALA A 24 -9.39 7.33 4.13
C ALA A 24 -8.85 8.62 3.51
N ASN A 25 -8.61 8.64 2.18
CA ASN A 25 -8.05 9.77 1.44
C ASN A 25 -6.65 10.18 1.94
N LEU A 26 -5.90 9.23 2.51
CA LEU A 26 -4.54 9.44 2.97
C LEU A 26 -3.55 9.04 1.88
N PRO A 27 -2.47 9.82 1.68
CA PRO A 27 -1.43 9.46 0.71
C PRO A 27 -0.72 8.18 1.16
N VAL A 28 -0.75 7.15 0.30
CA VAL A 28 -0.14 5.84 0.55
C VAL A 28 0.76 5.43 -0.60
N ARG A 29 1.93 4.86 -0.28
CA ARG A 29 2.90 4.32 -1.24
C ARG A 29 3.18 2.86 -0.90
N LEU A 30 2.93 1.98 -1.86
CA LEU A 30 3.34 0.57 -1.77
C LEU A 30 4.81 0.45 -2.16
N ILE A 31 5.59 -0.23 -1.32
CA ILE A 31 6.97 -0.60 -1.59
C ILE A 31 6.99 -2.12 -1.75
N LEU A 32 7.31 -2.58 -2.96
CA LEU A 32 7.30 -3.99 -3.30
C LEU A 32 8.73 -4.48 -3.49
N ARG A 33 9.04 -5.67 -2.93
CA ARG A 33 10.30 -6.36 -3.23
C ARG A 33 10.32 -6.90 -4.65
N ASN A 34 9.18 -7.43 -5.11
CA ASN A 34 8.95 -7.84 -6.48
C ASN A 34 7.65 -7.20 -6.97
N ALA A 35 7.74 -6.35 -7.98
CA ALA A 35 6.60 -5.68 -8.59
C ALA A 35 5.64 -6.66 -9.29
N ASP A 36 6.13 -7.82 -9.75
CA ASP A 36 5.31 -8.85 -10.41
C ASP A 36 4.19 -9.37 -9.50
N ARG A 37 4.38 -9.30 -8.16
CA ARG A 37 3.33 -9.68 -7.20
C ARG A 37 2.12 -8.76 -7.22
N LEU A 38 2.19 -7.59 -7.85
CA LEU A 38 1.04 -6.70 -8.02
C LEU A 38 0.14 -7.12 -9.20
N ALA A 39 0.62 -7.97 -10.10
CA ALA A 39 -0.11 -8.40 -11.28
C ALA A 39 -1.03 -9.62 -11.06
N ALA A 40 -1.03 -10.19 -9.85
CA ALA A 40 -1.85 -11.34 -9.46
C ALA A 40 -3.19 -10.90 -8.86
#